data_AF-A0A7I9YCC9-F1
#
_entry.id   AF-A0A7I9YCC9-F1
#
_cell.length_a   1.000
_cell.length_b   1.000
_cell.length_c   1.000
_cell.angle_alpha   90.00
_cell.angle_beta   90.00
_cell.angle_gamma   90.00
#
_symmetry.space_group_name_H-M   'P 1'
#
loop_
_entity.id
_entity.type
_entity.pdbx_description
1 polymer ?
#
loop_
_entity_poly.entity_id
_entity_poly.type
_entity_poly.pdbx_seq_one_letter_code
_entity_poly.pdbx_strand_id
1 'polypeptide(L)'
;MQQTLRPYVTAGIAIVGSGLIAATPVATPMANVPTIRDVTLTAGGLPDLAAPWTEVFNEASRNVSQLLNNYYIAPGIAFQQMLANQAEYWQSVLDDPSTIPAVMQQMQHNLDAVLTGFSLFNASGGVDINEGFIGTVGQVIAHTLSGTDLASETPAFGHDLLFALLPQFLPADQAEFMTPIINFLASPLSGIIMGSIGPAIAPWVAMMNSIQDGEGFTQIMASWMDGYLNGATLDLDFLIPIIEDSGLLPMPEGTITHLDFTFGGLLTGGDVASGPYEVSDGTDIVASVPAVGGSIFNSLGIGLDASAIGLPLQISIDSHGIGPIAAWEAWAQTAGALLGSGWDGKDPIVVTPPGAGIGFPIIPDSWFDDGGVTPDVDPGAGVADLLGGMTLDDLIAALGSL
;
A
#
# COMPACT_ATOMS: atom_id res chain seq x y z
N MET A 1 54.47 -10.16 11.82
CA MET A 1 53.15 -10.84 11.91
C MET A 1 52.06 -9.78 11.90
N GLN A 2 50.90 -10.16 11.37
CA GLN A 2 49.81 -9.33 10.87
C GLN A 2 49.12 -8.41 11.87
N GLN A 3 48.47 -7.39 11.29
CA GLN A 3 47.44 -6.52 11.85
C GLN A 3 46.31 -7.30 12.53
N THR A 4 45.66 -6.70 13.53
CA THR A 4 44.19 -6.57 13.58
C THR A 4 43.83 -5.41 14.52
N LEU A 5 43.24 -4.36 13.93
CA LEU A 5 42.54 -3.26 14.58
C LEU A 5 41.04 -3.59 14.56
N ARG A 6 40.34 -3.46 15.70
CA ARG A 6 38.93 -3.04 15.76
C ARG A 6 38.65 -2.31 17.08
N PRO A 7 38.18 -1.05 17.03
CA PRO A 7 37.28 -0.52 18.04
C PRO A 7 35.94 -0.11 17.43
N TYR A 8 34.85 -0.54 18.06
CA TYR A 8 33.50 -0.01 17.86
C TYR A 8 33.44 1.41 18.45
N VAL A 9 33.05 2.40 17.63
CA VAL A 9 32.77 3.77 18.06
C VAL A 9 31.29 4.05 17.87
N THR A 10 30.59 4.15 19.00
CA THR A 10 29.32 4.87 19.16
C THR A 10 29.63 6.37 19.10
N ALA A 11 29.09 7.09 18.12
CA ALA A 11 29.21 8.54 18.03
C ALA A 11 27.81 9.17 18.06
N GLY A 12 27.41 9.66 19.24
CA GLY A 12 26.35 10.66 19.37
C GLY A 12 26.92 12.03 19.04
N ILE A 13 26.27 12.76 18.14
CA ILE A 13 26.67 14.11 17.76
C ILE A 13 25.98 15.11 18.70
N ALA A 14 26.78 15.85 19.46
CA ALA A 14 26.36 17.04 20.20
C ALA A 14 26.67 18.29 19.36
N ILE A 15 25.65 19.08 19.05
CA ILE A 15 25.79 20.37 18.35
C ILE A 15 26.10 21.45 19.39
N VAL A 16 27.28 22.08 19.25
CA VAL A 16 27.70 23.26 20.04
C VAL A 16 27.37 24.52 19.24
N GLY A 17 26.47 25.36 19.77
CA GLY A 17 26.19 26.69 19.24
C GLY A 17 27.17 27.73 19.80
N SER A 18 27.87 28.45 18.93
CA SER A 18 28.66 29.62 19.30
C SER A 18 28.21 30.84 18.50
N GLY A 19 27.42 31.71 19.13
CA GLY A 19 27.14 33.06 18.65
C GLY A 19 28.21 34.04 19.12
N LEU A 20 28.76 34.84 18.21
CA LEU A 20 29.65 35.95 18.55
C LEU A 20 29.20 37.20 17.80
N ILE A 21 28.73 38.17 18.60
CA ILE A 21 28.39 39.54 18.22
C ILE A 21 29.68 40.31 17.89
N ALA A 22 29.71 41.06 16.79
CA ALA A 22 30.75 42.05 16.52
C ALA A 22 30.16 43.38 16.01
N ALA A 23 30.60 44.45 16.69
CA ALA A 23 30.15 45.84 16.68
C ALA A 23 30.10 46.58 15.33
N THR A 24 29.22 47.58 15.26
CA THR A 24 29.11 48.60 14.21
C THR A 24 30.25 49.64 14.29
N PRO A 25 30.96 49.97 13.19
CA PRO A 25 31.66 51.23 13.06
C PRO A 25 30.84 52.27 12.28
N VAL A 26 30.98 53.51 12.74
CA VAL A 26 30.31 54.75 12.35
C VAL A 26 30.55 55.14 10.88
N ALA A 27 29.54 55.75 10.26
CA ALA A 27 29.47 56.16 8.86
C ALA A 27 30.46 57.27 8.45
N THR A 28 30.99 57.14 7.23
CA THR A 28 31.51 58.25 6.41
C THR A 28 30.54 58.51 5.24
N PRO A 29 30.07 59.74 5.00
CA PRO A 29 29.22 60.00 3.85
C PRO A 29 30.10 60.16 2.60
N MET A 30 29.76 59.49 1.49
CA MET A 30 29.66 60.13 0.17
C MET A 30 29.38 59.18 -1.01
N ALA A 31 28.73 59.79 -2.00
CA ALA A 31 28.54 59.44 -3.41
C ALA A 31 27.32 58.57 -3.77
N ASN A 32 26.49 59.15 -4.65
CA ASN A 32 25.25 58.62 -5.19
C ASN A 32 25.52 57.37 -6.04
N VAL A 33 25.39 56.19 -5.44
CA VAL A 33 25.44 54.88 -6.11
C VAL A 33 24.02 54.55 -6.59
N PRO A 34 23.83 53.94 -7.78
CA PRO A 34 22.51 53.52 -8.24
C PRO A 34 21.83 52.70 -7.15
N THR A 35 20.57 53.02 -6.84
CA THR A 35 19.75 52.25 -5.90
C THR A 35 19.78 50.78 -6.28
N ILE A 36 20.62 50.02 -5.57
CA ILE A 36 20.44 48.59 -5.37
C ILE A 36 19.02 48.51 -4.79
N ARG A 37 18.13 47.73 -5.43
CA ARG A 37 16.86 47.40 -4.77
C ARG A 37 17.24 46.80 -3.43
N ASP A 38 16.97 47.53 -2.36
CA ASP A 38 17.06 47.00 -1.03
C ASP A 38 16.00 45.91 -0.97
N VAL A 39 16.42 44.66 -1.18
CA VAL A 39 15.60 43.50 -0.86
C VAL A 39 15.63 43.46 0.65
N THR A 40 14.76 44.27 1.26
CA THR A 40 14.51 44.21 2.68
C THR A 40 14.04 42.78 2.93
N LEU A 41 14.90 41.99 3.60
CA LEU A 41 14.56 40.66 4.10
C LEU A 41 13.55 40.86 5.22
N THR A 42 12.30 41.15 4.84
CA THR A 42 11.14 41.22 5.73
C THR A 42 10.58 39.83 6.06
N ALA A 43 11.36 38.77 5.81
CA ALA A 43 11.08 37.46 6.37
C ALA A 43 11.35 37.51 7.88
N GLY A 44 10.32 37.27 8.70
CA GLY A 44 10.37 37.39 10.15
C GLY A 44 11.35 36.42 10.80
N GLY A 45 12.63 36.79 10.84
CA GLY A 45 13.66 36.03 11.55
C GLY A 45 13.87 34.59 11.05
N LEU A 46 14.75 33.87 11.75
CA LEU A 46 15.03 32.45 11.51
C LEU A 46 13.80 31.52 11.68
N PRO A 47 12.87 31.75 12.63
CA PRO A 47 11.69 30.90 12.78
C PRO A 47 10.81 30.84 11.53
N ASP A 48 10.52 31.99 10.90
CA ASP A 48 9.67 32.03 9.70
C ASP A 48 10.38 31.43 8.47
N LEU A 49 11.72 31.50 8.43
CA LEU A 49 12.52 30.85 7.39
C LEU A 49 12.55 29.32 7.55
N ALA A 50 12.43 28.81 8.76
CA ALA A 50 12.46 27.38 9.07
C ALA A 50 11.07 26.72 9.09
N ALA A 51 9.99 27.51 9.11
CA ALA A 51 8.62 27.01 9.23
C ALA A 51 8.23 26.03 8.10
N PRO A 52 8.45 26.33 6.80
CA PRO A 52 8.10 25.40 5.73
C PRO A 52 8.86 24.06 5.85
N TRP A 53 10.13 24.10 6.25
CA TRP A 53 10.92 22.89 6.48
C TRP A 53 10.41 22.07 7.66
N THR A 54 9.93 22.74 8.70
CA THR A 54 9.37 22.07 9.88
C THR A 54 8.11 21.29 9.51
N GLU A 55 7.26 21.84 8.65
CA GLU A 55 6.07 21.17 8.13
C GLU A 55 6.44 19.93 7.32
N VAL A 56 7.36 20.06 6.36
CA VAL A 56 7.88 18.94 5.54
C VAL A 56 8.38 17.79 6.42
N PHE A 57 9.21 18.10 7.42
CA PHE A 57 9.79 17.06 8.29
C PHE A 57 8.76 16.45 9.25
N ASN A 58 7.76 17.23 9.71
CA ASN A 58 6.71 16.70 10.57
C ASN A 58 5.78 15.75 9.80
N GLU A 59 5.45 16.08 8.55
CA GLU A 59 4.69 15.21 7.64
C GLU A 59 5.47 13.92 7.37
N ALA A 60 6.74 14.05 6.97
CA ALA A 60 7.63 12.92 6.74
C ALA A 60 7.78 12.04 7.98
N SER A 61 7.83 12.62 9.18
CA SER A 61 7.91 11.88 10.44
C SER A 61 6.63 11.11 10.74
N ARG A 62 5.45 11.66 10.42
CA ARG A 62 4.16 10.97 10.58
C ARG A 62 4.07 9.79 9.62
N ASN A 63 4.40 10.04 8.36
CA ASN A 63 4.50 9.05 7.28
C ASN A 63 5.45 7.89 7.64
N VAL A 64 6.69 8.19 8.04
CA VAL A 64 7.65 7.16 8.49
C VAL A 64 7.15 6.38 9.69
N SER A 65 6.49 7.05 10.64
CA SER A 65 5.95 6.36 11.81
C SER A 65 4.86 5.36 11.42
N GLN A 66 3.96 5.72 10.50
CA GLN A 66 2.95 4.80 9.96
C GLN A 66 3.59 3.59 9.28
N LEU A 67 4.57 3.82 8.39
CA LEU A 67 5.27 2.74 7.67
C LEU A 67 6.03 1.81 8.62
N LEU A 68 6.80 2.38 9.55
CA LEU A 68 7.54 1.57 10.53
C LEU A 68 6.59 0.77 11.41
N ASN A 69 5.49 1.38 11.86
CA ASN A 69 4.51 0.68 12.67
C ASN A 69 3.89 -0.48 11.90
N ASN A 70 3.43 -0.26 10.65
CA ASN A 70 2.91 -1.35 9.81
C ASN A 70 3.93 -2.49 9.67
N TYR A 71 5.21 -2.14 9.43
CA TYR A 71 6.24 -3.12 9.16
C TYR A 71 6.52 -3.98 10.39
N TYR A 72 6.56 -3.34 11.55
CA TYR A 72 6.85 -3.99 12.81
C TYR A 72 5.69 -4.80 13.40
N ILE A 73 4.46 -4.66 12.90
CA ILE A 73 3.37 -5.57 13.30
C ILE A 73 3.74 -7.00 12.87
N ALA A 74 4.03 -7.22 11.58
CA ALA A 74 4.44 -8.53 11.07
C ALA A 74 5.44 -8.42 9.91
N PRO A 75 6.75 -8.31 10.21
CA PRO A 75 7.78 -8.23 9.18
C PRO A 75 7.74 -9.43 8.23
N GLY A 76 7.49 -9.19 6.95
CA GLY A 76 7.39 -10.26 5.95
C GLY A 76 6.19 -11.19 6.16
N ILE A 77 5.03 -10.63 6.53
CA ILE A 77 3.79 -11.36 6.80
C ILE A 77 3.45 -12.44 5.76
N ALA A 78 3.57 -12.17 4.45
CA ALA A 78 3.33 -13.17 3.41
C ALA A 78 4.22 -14.41 3.57
N PHE A 79 5.50 -14.22 3.91
CA PHE A 79 6.42 -15.34 4.15
C PHE A 79 6.08 -16.07 5.46
N GLN A 80 5.70 -15.33 6.50
CA GLN A 80 5.23 -15.95 7.74
C GLN A 80 3.98 -16.80 7.52
N GLN A 81 3.00 -16.29 6.76
CA GLN A 81 1.78 -17.02 6.42
C GLN A 81 2.07 -18.24 5.55
N MET A 82 2.98 -18.11 4.57
CA MET A 82 3.43 -19.25 3.77
C MET A 82 4.01 -20.35 4.68
N LEU A 83 4.87 -20.01 5.63
CA LEU A 83 5.43 -21.00 6.57
C LEU A 83 4.35 -21.63 7.47
N ALA A 84 3.40 -20.82 7.96
CA ALA A 84 2.28 -21.32 8.76
C ALA A 84 1.43 -22.34 7.97
N ASN A 85 1.06 -21.99 6.73
CA ASN A 85 0.33 -22.88 5.83
C ASN A 85 1.09 -24.17 5.57
N GLN A 86 2.41 -24.10 5.29
CA GLN A 86 3.20 -25.31 5.06
C GLN A 86 3.23 -26.23 6.28
N ALA A 87 3.36 -25.68 7.49
CA ALA A 87 3.33 -26.47 8.73
C ALA A 87 1.97 -27.15 8.92
N GLU A 88 0.87 -26.45 8.67
CA GLU A 88 -0.49 -26.98 8.75
C GLU A 88 -0.75 -28.07 7.71
N TYR A 89 -0.29 -27.88 6.47
CA TYR A 89 -0.39 -28.88 5.41
C TYR A 89 0.33 -30.18 5.78
N TRP A 90 1.55 -30.08 6.30
CA TRP A 90 2.27 -31.25 6.78
C TRP A 90 1.54 -31.93 7.92
N GLN A 91 1.08 -31.18 8.93
CA GLN A 91 0.35 -31.78 10.05
C GLN A 91 -0.93 -32.49 9.58
N SER A 92 -1.70 -31.87 8.68
CA SER A 92 -2.92 -32.45 8.10
C SER A 92 -2.66 -33.79 7.39
N VAL A 93 -1.56 -33.88 6.62
CA VAL A 93 -1.16 -35.12 5.93
C VAL A 93 -0.65 -36.18 6.89
N LEU A 94 0.07 -35.80 7.94
CA LEU A 94 0.57 -36.73 8.97
C LEU A 94 -0.58 -37.27 9.84
N ASP A 95 -1.56 -36.43 10.15
CA ASP A 95 -2.74 -36.81 10.93
C ASP A 95 -3.72 -37.67 10.12
N ASP A 96 -3.93 -37.34 8.85
CA ASP A 96 -4.77 -38.11 7.92
C ASP A 96 -4.26 -38.01 6.48
N PRO A 97 -3.61 -39.06 5.94
CA PRO A 97 -3.13 -39.08 4.56
C PRO A 97 -4.23 -38.91 3.49
N SER A 98 -5.51 -39.10 3.83
CA SER A 98 -6.62 -38.87 2.90
C SER A 98 -6.85 -37.39 2.56
N THR A 99 -6.24 -36.47 3.33
CA THR A 99 -6.32 -35.02 3.13
C THR A 99 -5.41 -34.50 1.99
N ILE A 100 -4.49 -35.33 1.48
CA ILE A 100 -3.55 -34.95 0.40
C ILE A 100 -4.25 -34.23 -0.78
N PRO A 101 -5.38 -34.72 -1.33
CA PRO A 101 -6.06 -34.02 -2.43
C PRO A 101 -6.58 -32.63 -2.04
N ALA A 102 -7.01 -32.44 -0.79
CA ALA A 102 -7.49 -31.15 -0.30
C ALA A 102 -6.32 -30.17 -0.09
N VAL A 103 -5.21 -30.64 0.49
CA VAL A 103 -3.97 -29.86 0.65
C VAL A 103 -3.42 -29.42 -0.71
N MET A 104 -3.40 -30.30 -1.70
CA MET A 104 -2.98 -29.95 -3.07
C MET A 104 -3.88 -28.89 -3.70
N GLN A 105 -5.20 -28.99 -3.51
CA GLN A 105 -6.15 -27.97 -3.99
C GLN A 105 -5.93 -26.63 -3.29
N GLN A 106 -5.69 -26.62 -1.98
CA GLN A 106 -5.41 -25.38 -1.24
C GLN A 106 -4.10 -24.73 -1.69
N MET A 107 -3.04 -25.51 -1.90
CA MET A 107 -1.78 -24.99 -2.44
C MET A 107 -1.97 -24.35 -3.82
N GLN A 108 -2.74 -25.00 -4.71
CA GLN A 108 -3.06 -24.44 -6.03
C GLN A 108 -3.88 -23.16 -5.91
N HIS A 109 -4.89 -23.15 -5.05
CA HIS A 109 -5.73 -21.97 -4.82
C HIS A 109 -4.92 -20.78 -4.29
N ASN A 110 -4.07 -21.01 -3.27
CA ASN A 110 -3.21 -19.98 -2.70
C ASN A 110 -2.20 -19.44 -3.72
N LEU A 111 -1.61 -20.31 -4.53
CA LEU A 111 -0.69 -19.90 -5.59
C LEU A 111 -1.40 -19.07 -6.66
N ASP A 112 -2.57 -19.50 -7.12
CA ASP A 112 -3.38 -18.78 -8.09
C ASP A 112 -3.81 -17.41 -7.57
N ALA A 113 -4.29 -17.35 -6.32
CA ALA A 113 -4.71 -16.12 -5.67
C ALA A 113 -3.57 -15.10 -5.55
N VAL A 114 -2.36 -15.53 -5.13
CA VAL A 114 -1.20 -14.63 -5.03
C VAL A 114 -0.71 -14.19 -6.41
N LEU A 115 -0.60 -15.10 -7.39
CA LEU A 115 -0.10 -14.77 -8.72
C LEU A 115 -1.05 -13.82 -9.48
N THR A 116 -2.35 -14.12 -9.47
CA THR A 116 -3.35 -13.28 -10.13
C THR A 116 -3.61 -12.01 -9.33
N GLY A 117 -3.58 -12.07 -8.00
CA GLY A 117 -3.78 -10.92 -7.12
C GLY A 117 -2.74 -9.80 -7.29
N PHE A 118 -1.51 -10.13 -7.68
CA PHE A 118 -0.45 -9.13 -7.90
C PHE A 118 -0.80 -8.09 -8.98
N SER A 119 -1.45 -8.53 -10.05
CA SER A 119 -1.81 -7.68 -11.20
C SER A 119 -3.31 -7.54 -11.43
N LEU A 120 -4.11 -8.33 -10.73
CA LEU A 120 -5.54 -8.56 -10.97
C LEU A 120 -5.91 -9.05 -12.38
N PHE A 121 -4.93 -9.48 -13.19
CA PHE A 121 -5.22 -10.16 -14.44
C PHE A 121 -5.76 -11.56 -14.19
N ASN A 122 -6.96 -11.82 -14.72
CA ASN A 122 -7.65 -13.10 -14.58
C ASN A 122 -7.85 -13.54 -13.12
N ALA A 123 -7.86 -12.58 -12.19
CA ALA A 123 -8.13 -12.86 -10.78
C ALA A 123 -9.57 -13.31 -10.58
N SER A 124 -9.76 -14.26 -9.66
CA SER A 124 -11.09 -14.76 -9.32
C SER A 124 -11.93 -13.72 -8.58
N GLY A 125 -13.25 -13.83 -8.69
CA GLY A 125 -14.19 -12.93 -8.01
C GLY A 125 -14.46 -11.63 -8.76
N GLY A 126 -14.96 -10.62 -8.06
CA GLY A 126 -15.43 -9.38 -8.66
C GLY A 126 -16.33 -8.58 -7.74
N VAL A 127 -17.18 -7.74 -8.35
CA VAL A 127 -18.18 -6.92 -7.65
C VAL A 127 -19.54 -7.60 -7.78
N ASP A 128 -20.15 -7.96 -6.65
CA ASP A 128 -21.52 -8.40 -6.55
C ASP A 128 -22.35 -7.39 -5.75
N ILE A 129 -23.55 -7.07 -6.21
CA ILE A 129 -24.42 -6.06 -5.57
C ILE A 129 -25.01 -6.53 -4.23
N ASN A 130 -25.01 -7.83 -3.96
CA ASN A 130 -25.54 -8.44 -2.72
C ASN A 130 -24.41 -8.92 -1.80
N GLU A 131 -23.34 -9.44 -2.39
CA GLU A 131 -22.20 -10.01 -1.64
C GLU A 131 -21.01 -9.05 -1.53
N GLY A 132 -21.07 -7.91 -2.23
CA GLY A 132 -19.99 -6.93 -2.26
C GLY A 132 -18.80 -7.42 -3.07
N PHE A 133 -17.60 -7.06 -2.62
CA PHE A 133 -16.35 -7.48 -3.24
C PHE A 133 -15.98 -8.91 -2.82
N ILE A 134 -15.86 -9.83 -3.78
CA ILE A 134 -15.63 -11.25 -3.53
C ILE A 134 -14.36 -11.79 -4.21
N GLY A 135 -13.87 -12.94 -3.72
CA GLY A 135 -12.72 -13.66 -4.28
C GLY A 135 -11.40 -12.89 -4.17
N THR A 136 -10.45 -13.24 -5.03
CA THR A 136 -9.12 -12.59 -5.12
C THR A 136 -9.25 -11.08 -5.37
N VAL A 137 -10.14 -10.68 -6.27
CA VAL A 137 -10.40 -9.26 -6.58
C VAL A 137 -10.80 -8.51 -5.32
N GLY A 138 -11.73 -9.06 -4.53
CA GLY A 138 -12.21 -8.36 -3.35
C GLY A 138 -11.19 -8.21 -2.23
N GLN A 139 -10.40 -9.26 -1.97
CA GLN A 139 -9.31 -9.18 -0.99
C GLN A 139 -8.26 -8.16 -1.41
N VAL A 140 -7.87 -8.14 -2.69
CA VAL A 140 -6.87 -7.18 -3.18
C VAL A 140 -7.38 -5.75 -3.10
N ILE A 141 -8.62 -5.49 -3.54
CA ILE A 141 -9.21 -4.15 -3.55
C ILE A 141 -9.24 -3.52 -2.17
N ALA A 142 -9.45 -4.33 -1.11
CA ALA A 142 -9.39 -3.83 0.26
C ALA A 142 -8.02 -3.19 0.60
N HIS A 143 -6.93 -3.64 -0.01
CA HIS A 143 -5.58 -3.14 0.21
C HIS A 143 -5.07 -2.17 -0.87
N THR A 144 -5.87 -1.88 -1.90
CA THR A 144 -5.42 -1.07 -3.04
C THR A 144 -6.33 0.08 -3.37
N LEU A 145 -7.60 0.04 -2.95
CA LEU A 145 -8.59 1.10 -3.15
C LEU A 145 -9.00 1.77 -1.86
N SER A 146 -9.16 3.09 -1.84
CA SER A 146 -9.70 3.79 -0.67
C SER A 146 -11.17 3.44 -0.45
N GLY A 147 -11.59 3.38 0.82
CA GLY A 147 -12.89 2.87 1.21
C GLY A 147 -13.98 3.95 1.27
N THR A 148 -15.19 3.58 0.88
CA THR A 148 -16.39 4.40 1.10
C THR A 148 -16.91 4.22 2.52
N ASP A 149 -17.09 5.33 3.24
CA ASP A 149 -17.69 5.39 4.57
C ASP A 149 -18.93 6.29 4.57
N LEU A 150 -20.09 5.64 4.44
CA LEU A 150 -21.41 6.30 4.52
C LEU A 150 -21.93 6.48 5.95
N ALA A 151 -21.26 5.88 6.94
CA ALA A 151 -21.67 5.91 8.33
C ALA A 151 -21.07 7.10 9.12
N SER A 152 -20.02 7.72 8.59
CA SER A 152 -19.43 8.95 9.11
C SER A 152 -20.40 10.14 9.10
N GLU A 153 -20.16 11.13 9.98
CA GLU A 153 -21.00 12.35 10.09
C GLU A 153 -21.09 13.12 8.76
N THR A 154 -20.02 13.06 7.95
CA THR A 154 -19.94 13.55 6.58
C THR A 154 -19.57 12.38 5.68
N PRO A 155 -20.53 11.82 4.91
CA PRO A 155 -20.26 10.66 4.05
C PRO A 155 -19.03 10.87 3.18
N ALA A 156 -18.08 9.95 3.27
CA ALA A 156 -16.86 9.93 2.48
C ALA A 156 -16.99 8.87 1.39
N PHE A 157 -16.71 9.23 0.15
CA PHE A 157 -16.73 8.31 -0.99
C PHE A 157 -15.31 7.91 -1.35
N GLY A 158 -15.08 6.60 -1.47
CA GLY A 158 -13.79 6.02 -1.81
C GLY A 158 -13.73 5.54 -3.25
N HIS A 159 -12.52 5.16 -3.66
CA HIS A 159 -12.29 4.55 -4.96
C HIS A 159 -12.95 3.18 -5.12
N ASP A 160 -13.27 2.49 -4.04
CA ASP A 160 -14.04 1.25 -4.06
C ASP A 160 -15.45 1.45 -4.67
N LEU A 161 -16.12 2.55 -4.38
CA LEU A 161 -17.42 2.88 -4.98
C LEU A 161 -17.25 3.18 -6.46
N LEU A 162 -16.26 3.99 -6.84
CA LEU A 162 -16.01 4.29 -8.25
C LEU A 162 -15.72 3.00 -9.02
N PHE A 163 -14.88 2.12 -8.49
CA PHE A 163 -14.58 0.83 -9.10
C PHE A 163 -15.82 -0.06 -9.26
N ALA A 164 -16.71 -0.07 -8.26
CA ALA A 164 -17.96 -0.82 -8.33
C ALA A 164 -18.95 -0.26 -9.37
N LEU A 165 -18.97 1.06 -9.56
CA LEU A 165 -19.90 1.73 -10.47
C LEU A 165 -19.38 1.83 -11.91
N LEU A 166 -18.06 1.92 -12.12
CA LEU A 166 -17.46 2.18 -13.42
C LEU A 166 -17.90 1.20 -14.52
N PRO A 167 -17.99 -0.12 -14.27
CA PRO A 167 -18.50 -1.07 -15.26
C PRO A 167 -19.94 -0.78 -15.73
N GLN A 168 -20.78 -0.13 -14.92
CA GLN A 168 -22.16 0.20 -15.29
C GLN A 168 -22.24 1.35 -16.31
N PHE A 169 -21.20 2.19 -16.37
CA PHE A 169 -21.11 3.30 -17.32
C PHE A 169 -20.42 2.91 -18.62
N LEU A 170 -19.80 1.72 -18.69
CA LEU A 170 -19.16 1.22 -19.88
C LEU A 170 -20.19 0.61 -20.85
N PRO A 171 -20.11 0.92 -22.15
CA PRO A 171 -20.85 0.18 -23.17
C PRO A 171 -20.53 -1.32 -23.10
N ALA A 172 -21.55 -2.18 -23.27
CA ALA A 172 -21.43 -3.63 -23.11
C ALA A 172 -20.38 -4.27 -24.05
N ASP A 173 -20.12 -3.65 -25.20
CA ASP A 173 -19.11 -4.05 -26.18
C ASP A 173 -17.68 -3.64 -25.80
N GLN A 174 -17.49 -2.72 -24.84
CA GLN A 174 -16.20 -2.24 -24.38
C GLN A 174 -15.81 -2.79 -22.99
N ALA A 175 -16.78 -3.26 -22.21
CA ALA A 175 -16.56 -3.77 -20.87
C ALA A 175 -15.55 -4.94 -20.82
N GLU A 176 -15.58 -5.84 -21.80
CA GLU A 176 -14.65 -6.99 -21.89
C GLU A 176 -13.19 -6.54 -22.05
N PHE A 177 -12.95 -5.46 -22.80
CA PHE A 177 -11.61 -4.91 -23.00
C PHE A 177 -11.16 -4.01 -21.85
N MET A 178 -12.08 -3.25 -21.25
CA MET A 178 -11.75 -2.25 -20.22
C MET A 178 -11.59 -2.86 -18.83
N THR A 179 -12.32 -3.94 -18.51
CA THR A 179 -12.27 -4.57 -17.17
C THR A 179 -10.85 -5.00 -16.79
N PRO A 180 -10.06 -5.68 -17.64
CA PRO A 180 -8.67 -6.01 -17.31
C PRO A 180 -7.80 -4.78 -17.05
N ILE A 181 -8.06 -3.66 -17.74
CA ILE A 181 -7.33 -2.40 -17.55
C ILE A 181 -7.68 -1.80 -16.20
N ILE A 182 -8.97 -1.72 -15.86
CA ILE A 182 -9.44 -1.20 -14.57
C ILE A 182 -8.92 -2.05 -13.41
N ASN A 183 -9.00 -3.37 -13.54
CA ASN A 183 -8.42 -4.32 -12.59
C ASN A 183 -6.92 -4.07 -12.42
N PHE A 184 -6.18 -3.93 -13.51
CA PHE A 184 -4.76 -3.60 -13.43
C PHE A 184 -4.54 -2.26 -12.73
N LEU A 185 -5.29 -1.20 -13.05
CA LEU A 185 -5.16 0.11 -12.41
C LEU A 185 -5.48 0.08 -10.92
N ALA A 186 -6.32 -0.85 -10.47
CA ALA A 186 -6.63 -1.12 -9.07
C ALA A 186 -5.68 -2.14 -8.41
N SER A 187 -4.68 -2.66 -9.13
CA SER A 187 -3.82 -3.74 -8.63
C SER A 187 -2.65 -3.26 -7.78
N PRO A 188 -2.05 -4.13 -6.94
CA PRO A 188 -0.83 -3.82 -6.20
C PRO A 188 0.34 -3.47 -7.13
N LEU A 189 0.48 -4.15 -8.27
CA LEU A 189 1.50 -3.86 -9.26
C LEU A 189 1.40 -2.40 -9.77
N SER A 190 0.18 -1.91 -10.00
CA SER A 190 0.00 -0.50 -10.38
C SER A 190 0.44 0.46 -9.27
N GLY A 191 0.13 0.14 -8.00
CA GLY A 191 0.60 0.90 -6.85
C GLY A 191 2.12 0.91 -6.74
N ILE A 192 2.79 -0.21 -6.99
CA ILE A 192 4.27 -0.30 -7.03
C ILE A 192 4.84 0.55 -8.16
N ILE A 193 4.25 0.49 -9.36
CA ILE A 193 4.68 1.33 -10.49
C ILE A 193 4.52 2.80 -10.11
N MET A 194 3.36 3.18 -9.59
CA MET A 194 3.04 4.56 -9.20
C MET A 194 3.98 5.07 -8.10
N GLY A 195 4.18 4.28 -7.04
CA GLY A 195 5.11 4.62 -5.97
C GLY A 195 6.57 4.66 -6.42
N SER A 196 6.96 3.90 -7.45
CA SER A 196 8.32 3.96 -7.99
C SER A 196 8.61 5.26 -8.76
N ILE A 197 7.61 5.82 -9.44
CA ILE A 197 7.76 7.04 -10.24
C ILE A 197 7.39 8.32 -9.48
N GLY A 198 6.53 8.20 -8.46
CA GLY A 198 6.03 9.31 -7.65
C GLY A 198 7.13 10.23 -7.10
N PRO A 199 8.17 9.72 -6.40
CA PRO A 199 9.24 10.55 -5.85
C PRO A 199 10.08 11.29 -6.90
N ALA A 200 10.02 10.88 -8.17
CA ALA A 200 10.70 11.57 -9.26
C ALA A 200 9.85 12.71 -9.86
N ILE A 201 8.52 12.63 -9.77
CA ILE A 201 7.56 13.55 -10.39
C ILE A 201 7.03 14.57 -9.36
N ALA A 202 6.62 14.08 -8.18
CA ALA A 202 6.02 14.88 -7.12
C ALA A 202 6.83 16.15 -6.70
N PRO A 203 8.18 16.12 -6.60
CA PRO A 203 8.95 17.33 -6.29
C PRO A 203 8.71 18.48 -7.28
N TRP A 204 8.55 18.16 -8.56
CA TRP A 204 8.32 19.15 -9.61
C TRP A 204 6.90 19.69 -9.58
N VAL A 205 5.92 18.84 -9.27
CA VAL A 205 4.52 19.23 -9.09
C VAL A 205 4.41 20.17 -7.88
N ALA A 206 4.94 19.79 -6.71
CA ALA A 206 4.91 20.63 -5.52
C ALA A 206 5.60 21.98 -5.74
N MET A 207 6.77 21.99 -6.38
CA MET A 207 7.48 23.23 -6.71
C MET A 207 6.68 24.08 -7.70
N MET A 208 6.02 23.47 -8.69
CA MET A 208 5.20 24.19 -9.66
C MET A 208 3.96 24.81 -9.00
N ASN A 209 3.29 24.08 -8.11
CA ASN A 209 2.15 24.58 -7.33
C ASN A 209 2.58 25.79 -6.49
N SER A 210 3.67 25.65 -5.73
CA SER A 210 4.26 26.72 -4.92
C SER A 210 4.60 27.98 -5.74
N ILE A 211 5.11 27.82 -6.97
CA ILE A 211 5.36 28.94 -7.90
C ILE A 211 4.05 29.59 -8.38
N GLN A 212 3.04 28.79 -8.71
CA GLN A 212 1.73 29.29 -9.17
C GLN A 212 0.99 30.04 -8.07
N ASP A 213 1.11 29.57 -6.83
CA ASP A 213 0.56 30.21 -5.62
C ASP A 213 1.31 31.49 -5.22
N GLY A 214 2.42 31.80 -5.90
CA GLY A 214 3.21 33.00 -5.68
C GLY A 214 3.97 32.99 -4.35
N GLU A 215 4.34 31.81 -3.85
CA GLU A 215 5.02 31.67 -2.59
C GLU A 215 6.47 32.19 -2.62
N GLY A 216 7.04 32.42 -1.43
CA GLY A 216 8.42 32.87 -1.28
C GLY A 216 9.44 31.80 -1.71
N PHE A 217 10.67 32.23 -2.02
CA PHE A 217 11.74 31.32 -2.42
C PHE A 217 11.97 30.18 -1.42
N THR A 218 11.84 30.43 -0.12
CA THR A 218 12.03 29.40 0.92
C THR A 218 10.95 28.34 0.86
N GLN A 219 9.70 28.72 0.61
CA GLN A 219 8.59 27.78 0.41
C GLN A 219 8.79 26.97 -0.87
N ILE A 220 9.18 27.61 -1.99
CA ILE A 220 9.49 26.93 -3.25
C ILE A 220 10.60 25.87 -3.08
N MET A 221 11.62 26.18 -2.28
CA MET A 221 12.70 25.22 -2.00
C MET A 221 12.26 24.10 -1.06
N ALA A 222 11.40 24.38 -0.09
CA ALA A 222 10.85 23.38 0.82
C ALA A 222 9.85 22.46 0.12
N SER A 223 9.01 22.99 -0.78
CA SER A 223 7.99 22.23 -1.52
C SER A 223 8.59 21.17 -2.44
N TRP A 224 9.77 21.42 -3.01
CA TRP A 224 10.49 20.36 -3.74
C TRP A 224 10.81 19.15 -2.82
N MET A 225 11.32 19.41 -1.61
CA MET A 225 11.61 18.35 -0.63
C MET A 225 10.32 17.71 -0.11
N ASP A 226 9.27 18.50 0.05
CA ASP A 226 7.95 18.04 0.43
C ASP A 226 7.42 17.03 -0.59
N GLY A 227 7.40 17.42 -1.87
CA GLY A 227 7.02 16.53 -2.96
C GLY A 227 7.86 15.26 -3.01
N TYR A 228 9.16 15.35 -2.73
CA TYR A 228 10.05 14.18 -2.68
C TYR A 228 9.69 13.20 -1.57
N LEU A 229 9.41 13.71 -0.36
CA LEU A 229 9.19 12.88 0.83
C LEU A 229 7.73 12.47 0.99
N ASN A 230 6.81 13.42 0.83
CA ASN A 230 5.40 13.33 1.21
C ASN A 230 4.45 13.29 0.01
N GLY A 231 4.91 13.67 -1.18
CA GLY A 231 4.12 13.64 -2.41
C GLY A 231 3.50 14.99 -2.77
N ALA A 232 2.77 15.03 -3.88
CA ALA A 232 2.15 16.25 -4.39
C ALA A 232 0.96 15.94 -5.29
N THR A 233 -0.06 16.81 -5.25
CA THR A 233 -1.25 16.72 -6.11
C THR A 233 -1.14 17.68 -7.30
N LEU A 234 -1.41 17.16 -8.49
CA LEU A 234 -1.50 17.91 -9.72
C LEU A 234 -2.98 18.17 -10.04
N ASP A 235 -3.35 19.44 -10.10
CA ASP A 235 -4.68 19.86 -10.57
C ASP A 235 -4.82 19.61 -12.09
N LEU A 236 -5.90 18.92 -12.46
CA LEU A 236 -6.24 18.55 -13.84
C LEU A 236 -7.55 19.19 -14.31
N ASP A 237 -8.09 20.20 -13.61
CA ASP A 237 -9.36 20.86 -13.96
C ASP A 237 -9.34 21.45 -15.37
N PHE A 238 -8.16 21.79 -15.89
CA PHE A 238 -7.98 22.25 -17.26
C PHE A 238 -8.36 21.20 -18.32
N LEU A 239 -8.42 19.91 -17.95
CA LEU A 239 -8.85 18.82 -18.83
C LEU A 239 -10.37 18.64 -18.85
N ILE A 240 -11.11 19.17 -17.87
CA ILE A 240 -12.56 18.98 -17.76
C ILE A 240 -13.29 19.39 -19.05
N PRO A 241 -13.05 20.58 -19.66
CA PRO A 241 -13.73 20.95 -20.90
C PRO A 241 -13.46 19.98 -22.05
N ILE A 242 -12.24 19.43 -22.13
CA ILE A 242 -11.85 18.48 -23.18
C ILE A 242 -12.54 17.13 -22.97
N ILE A 243 -12.65 16.68 -21.71
CA ILE A 243 -13.32 15.43 -21.36
C ILE A 243 -14.81 15.52 -21.66
N GLU A 244 -15.45 16.63 -21.29
CA GLU A 244 -16.87 16.88 -21.56
C GLU A 244 -17.16 16.96 -23.07
N ASP A 245 -16.36 17.72 -23.82
CA ASP A 245 -16.49 17.85 -25.28
C ASP A 245 -16.26 16.53 -26.03
N SER A 246 -15.43 15.63 -25.46
CA SER A 246 -15.11 14.34 -26.08
C SER A 246 -16.27 13.35 -26.05
N GLY A 247 -17.26 13.55 -25.18
CA GLY A 247 -18.33 12.59 -24.94
C GLY A 247 -17.86 11.23 -24.39
N LEU A 248 -16.63 11.16 -23.85
CA LEU A 248 -16.04 9.93 -23.31
C LEU A 248 -16.86 9.37 -22.14
N LEU A 249 -17.38 10.26 -21.30
CA LEU A 249 -18.30 9.93 -20.22
C LEU A 249 -19.70 10.41 -20.65
N PRO A 250 -20.72 9.54 -20.70
CA PRO A 250 -22.08 9.92 -21.10
C PRO A 250 -22.80 10.66 -19.96
N MET A 251 -22.19 11.75 -19.49
CA MET A 251 -22.71 12.60 -18.42
C MET A 251 -23.01 13.98 -19.00
N PRO A 252 -24.02 14.71 -18.48
CA PRO A 252 -24.27 16.09 -18.89
C PRO A 252 -23.05 16.98 -18.63
N GLU A 253 -22.88 18.03 -19.44
CA GLU A 253 -21.89 19.09 -19.17
C GLU A 253 -22.11 19.69 -17.76
N GLY A 254 -21.01 19.99 -17.07
CA GLY A 254 -21.01 20.50 -15.70
C GLY A 254 -21.18 19.43 -14.64
N THR A 255 -21.17 18.14 -15.01
CA THR A 255 -21.21 17.05 -14.02
C THR A 255 -19.86 16.84 -13.34
N ILE A 256 -18.74 17.00 -14.04
CA ILE A 256 -17.40 16.89 -13.45
C ILE A 256 -17.02 18.27 -12.92
N THR A 257 -16.84 18.37 -11.60
CA THR A 257 -16.51 19.65 -10.95
C THR A 257 -15.04 19.79 -10.61
N HIS A 258 -14.34 18.66 -10.46
CA HIS A 258 -12.92 18.63 -10.12
C HIS A 258 -12.26 17.38 -10.68
N LEU A 259 -11.01 17.51 -11.10
CA LEU A 259 -10.15 16.40 -11.50
C LEU A 259 -8.73 16.71 -11.03
N ASP A 260 -8.10 15.73 -10.40
CA ASP A 260 -6.71 15.88 -9.98
C ASP A 260 -5.98 14.53 -9.98
N PHE A 261 -4.65 14.58 -9.84
CA PHE A 261 -3.83 13.39 -9.75
C PHE A 261 -2.72 13.53 -8.71
N THR A 262 -2.72 12.67 -7.70
CA THR A 262 -1.72 12.68 -6.61
C THR A 262 -0.58 11.71 -6.86
N PHE A 263 0.64 12.24 -6.80
CA PHE A 263 1.86 11.47 -6.81
C PHE A 263 2.35 11.27 -5.38
N GLY A 264 2.58 10.01 -4.97
CA GLY A 264 3.19 9.72 -3.67
C GLY A 264 4.69 10.07 -3.65
N GLY A 265 5.14 10.64 -2.54
CA GLY A 265 6.55 10.80 -2.21
C GLY A 265 7.16 9.51 -1.68
N LEU A 266 8.43 9.55 -1.28
CA LEU A 266 9.17 8.38 -0.81
C LEU A 266 8.49 7.69 0.39
N LEU A 267 7.84 8.48 1.25
CA LEU A 267 7.35 8.08 2.56
C LEU A 267 5.81 8.01 2.61
N THR A 268 5.11 8.39 1.55
CA THR A 268 3.65 8.45 1.53
C THR A 268 3.04 7.05 1.72
N GLY A 269 2.20 6.90 2.75
CA GLY A 269 1.52 5.63 3.08
C GLY A 269 0.38 5.23 2.15
N GLY A 270 -0.23 6.22 1.48
CA GLY A 270 -1.46 6.05 0.72
C GLY A 270 -2.68 5.85 1.63
N ASP A 271 -3.80 5.43 1.04
CA ASP A 271 -5.06 5.21 1.73
C ASP A 271 -5.83 4.04 1.11
N VAL A 272 -6.50 3.24 1.93
CA VAL A 272 -7.13 1.98 1.52
C VAL A 272 -8.39 1.69 2.33
N ALA A 273 -9.23 0.81 1.80
CA ALA A 273 -10.49 0.40 2.44
C ALA A 273 -10.25 -0.55 3.62
N SER A 274 -9.07 -1.16 3.72
CA SER A 274 -8.71 -2.01 4.85
C SER A 274 -8.71 -1.17 6.13
N GLY A 275 -9.40 -1.65 7.16
CA GLY A 275 -9.44 -1.01 8.47
C GLY A 275 -8.04 -0.94 9.11
N PRO A 276 -7.87 -0.13 10.16
CA PRO A 276 -6.62 -0.08 10.89
C PRO A 276 -6.32 -1.45 11.54
N TYR A 277 -5.05 -1.83 11.54
CA TYR A 277 -4.58 -3.03 12.20
C TYR A 277 -4.42 -2.77 13.70
N GLU A 278 -5.14 -3.54 14.50
CA GLU A 278 -5.14 -3.46 15.95
C GLU A 278 -4.28 -4.57 16.56
N VAL A 279 -3.32 -4.19 17.39
CA VAL A 279 -2.51 -5.12 18.17
C VAL A 279 -3.15 -5.26 19.54
N SER A 280 -3.44 -6.49 19.97
CA SER A 280 -3.98 -6.79 21.29
C SER A 280 -2.96 -7.48 22.19
N ASP A 281 -3.02 -7.22 23.49
CA ASP A 281 -2.30 -7.99 24.51
C ASP A 281 -3.11 -9.15 25.11
N GLY A 282 -4.28 -9.44 24.54
CA GLY A 282 -5.23 -10.45 25.00
C GLY A 282 -6.32 -9.93 25.92
N THR A 283 -6.19 -8.71 26.44
CA THR A 283 -7.22 -8.03 27.26
C THR A 283 -7.67 -6.69 26.68
N ASP A 284 -6.73 -5.91 26.15
CA ASP A 284 -6.97 -4.58 25.59
C ASP A 284 -6.31 -4.43 24.21
N ILE A 285 -6.73 -3.42 23.45
CA ILE A 285 -6.03 -2.96 22.23
C ILE A 285 -4.89 -2.03 22.66
N VAL A 286 -3.66 -2.40 22.33
CA VAL A 286 -2.44 -1.68 22.74
C VAL A 286 -1.89 -0.76 21.64
N ALA A 287 -2.27 -0.99 20.38
CA ALA A 287 -1.95 -0.13 19.26
C ALA A 287 -2.98 -0.27 18.15
N SER A 288 -3.25 0.81 17.43
CA SER A 288 -4.05 0.84 16.20
C SER A 288 -3.24 1.55 15.13
N VAL A 289 -2.97 0.87 14.02
CA VAL A 289 -2.08 1.34 12.96
C VAL A 289 -2.88 1.40 11.66
N PRO A 290 -3.05 2.58 11.04
CA PRO A 290 -3.73 2.69 9.75
C PRO A 290 -3.03 1.84 8.70
N ALA A 291 -3.81 1.06 7.94
CA ALA A 291 -3.30 0.28 6.83
C ALA A 291 -2.64 1.17 5.77
N VAL A 292 -1.69 0.61 5.03
CA VAL A 292 -1.01 1.29 3.93
C VAL A 292 -1.35 0.60 2.62
N GLY A 293 -1.32 1.36 1.53
CA GLY A 293 -1.60 0.83 0.21
C GLY A 293 -2.18 1.86 -0.73
N GLY A 294 -2.67 1.39 -1.86
CA GLY A 294 -3.05 2.25 -2.97
C GLY A 294 -2.65 1.67 -4.31
N SER A 295 -3.09 2.35 -5.36
CA SER A 295 -3.00 1.93 -6.75
C SER A 295 -2.93 3.16 -7.66
N ILE A 296 -2.75 2.97 -8.97
CA ILE A 296 -2.89 4.09 -9.92
C ILE A 296 -4.32 4.63 -9.85
N PHE A 297 -5.30 3.75 -9.65
CA PHE A 297 -6.70 4.14 -9.52
C PHE A 297 -6.90 5.09 -8.33
N ASN A 298 -6.23 4.86 -7.20
CA ASN A 298 -6.28 5.75 -6.04
C ASN A 298 -5.68 7.12 -6.27
N SER A 299 -4.74 7.23 -7.20
CA SER A 299 -4.07 8.50 -7.45
C SER A 299 -4.99 9.50 -8.16
N LEU A 300 -6.16 9.08 -8.64
CA LEU A 300 -7.10 9.92 -9.41
C LEU A 300 -8.19 10.51 -8.51
N GLY A 301 -8.21 11.83 -8.35
CA GLY A 301 -9.28 12.52 -7.62
C GLY A 301 -10.38 12.94 -8.60
N ILE A 302 -11.64 12.81 -8.19
CA ILE A 302 -12.78 13.24 -9.01
C ILE A 302 -13.90 13.85 -8.15
N GLY A 303 -14.32 15.04 -8.55
CA GLY A 303 -15.53 15.70 -8.05
C GLY A 303 -16.65 15.57 -9.08
N LEU A 304 -17.81 15.09 -8.64
CA LEU A 304 -19.03 14.98 -9.43
C LEU A 304 -20.18 15.74 -8.77
N ASP A 305 -20.86 16.56 -9.55
CA ASP A 305 -22.13 17.19 -9.17
C ASP A 305 -23.28 16.57 -9.95
N ALA A 306 -24.06 15.72 -9.28
CA ALA A 306 -25.23 15.09 -9.86
C ALA A 306 -26.44 16.04 -10.00
N SER A 307 -26.30 17.34 -9.64
CA SER A 307 -27.34 18.34 -9.85
C SER A 307 -27.72 18.47 -11.34
N ALA A 308 -26.77 18.23 -12.24
CA ALA A 308 -26.96 18.22 -13.69
C ALA A 308 -27.92 17.12 -14.17
N ILE A 309 -28.08 16.03 -13.41
CA ILE A 309 -29.07 14.96 -13.65
C ILE A 309 -30.27 15.00 -12.69
N GLY A 310 -30.43 16.09 -11.93
CA GLY A 310 -31.59 16.33 -11.06
C GLY A 310 -31.49 15.68 -9.67
N LEU A 311 -30.31 15.22 -9.25
CA LEU A 311 -30.07 14.67 -7.92
C LEU A 311 -29.24 15.67 -7.11
N PRO A 312 -29.67 16.11 -5.90
CA PRO A 312 -28.88 17.00 -5.05
C PRO A 312 -27.77 16.23 -4.33
N LEU A 313 -26.89 15.57 -5.10
CA LEU A 313 -25.82 14.72 -4.60
C LEU A 313 -24.49 15.20 -5.18
N GLN A 314 -23.57 15.56 -4.31
CA GLN A 314 -22.17 15.81 -4.65
C GLN A 314 -21.35 14.61 -4.19
N ILE A 315 -20.58 14.05 -5.10
CA ILE A 315 -19.64 12.96 -4.83
C ILE A 315 -18.25 13.55 -5.00
N SER A 316 -17.48 13.59 -3.91
CA SER A 316 -16.05 13.92 -3.96
C SER A 316 -15.30 12.66 -3.57
N ILE A 317 -14.42 12.22 -4.45
CA ILE A 317 -13.47 11.14 -4.18
C ILE A 317 -12.09 11.80 -4.20
N ASP A 318 -11.47 11.84 -3.04
CA ASP A 318 -10.14 12.44 -2.88
C ASP A 318 -9.07 11.51 -3.47
N SER A 319 -8.05 12.11 -4.08
CA SER A 319 -6.88 11.41 -4.59
C SER A 319 -5.89 11.04 -3.50
N HIS A 320 -5.28 9.87 -3.65
CA HIS A 320 -4.30 9.32 -2.73
C HIS A 320 -3.10 8.75 -3.51
N GLY A 321 -1.97 9.43 -3.39
CA GLY A 321 -0.69 8.92 -3.88
C GLY A 321 -0.12 7.88 -2.94
N ILE A 322 0.58 6.89 -3.48
CA ILE A 322 1.31 5.87 -2.71
C ILE A 322 2.81 6.01 -2.92
N GLY A 323 3.61 5.87 -1.87
CA GLY A 323 5.06 5.82 -1.93
C GLY A 323 5.61 4.42 -2.21
N PRO A 324 6.88 4.30 -2.65
CA PRO A 324 7.45 3.00 -3.02
C PRO A 324 7.57 2.04 -1.82
N ILE A 325 7.84 2.55 -0.62
CA ILE A 325 7.95 1.72 0.60
C ILE A 325 6.57 1.17 0.96
N ALA A 326 5.58 2.05 1.03
CA ALA A 326 4.19 1.70 1.29
C ALA A 326 3.66 0.67 0.28
N ALA A 327 3.97 0.83 -1.01
CA ALA A 327 3.51 -0.09 -2.05
C ALA A 327 4.02 -1.52 -1.88
N TRP A 328 5.29 -1.69 -1.52
CA TRP A 328 5.86 -3.01 -1.26
C TRP A 328 5.36 -3.63 0.03
N GLU A 329 5.15 -2.80 1.04
CA GLU A 329 4.60 -3.22 2.32
C GLU A 329 3.13 -3.65 2.20
N ALA A 330 2.31 -2.85 1.52
CA ALA A 330 0.93 -3.16 1.18
C ALA A 330 0.87 -4.48 0.40
N TRP A 331 1.73 -4.68 -0.60
CA TRP A 331 1.81 -5.96 -1.31
C TRP A 331 2.10 -7.14 -0.37
N ALA A 332 3.02 -6.99 0.59
CA ALA A 332 3.29 -8.05 1.55
C ALA A 332 2.04 -8.37 2.40
N GLN A 333 1.30 -7.34 2.83
CA GLN A 333 0.04 -7.50 3.57
C GLN A 333 -1.03 -8.17 2.72
N THR A 334 -1.25 -7.71 1.49
CA THR A 334 -2.20 -8.31 0.53
C THR A 334 -1.87 -9.77 0.25
N ALA A 335 -0.60 -10.09 0.02
CA ALA A 335 -0.16 -11.48 -0.18
C ALA A 335 -0.37 -12.33 1.08
N GLY A 336 -0.18 -11.77 2.28
CA GLY A 336 -0.55 -12.42 3.54
C GLY A 336 -2.05 -12.74 3.61
N ALA A 337 -2.90 -11.75 3.31
CA ALA A 337 -4.35 -11.90 3.29
C ALA A 337 -4.81 -12.96 2.28
N LEU A 338 -4.26 -12.93 1.06
CA LEU A 338 -4.51 -13.93 0.00
C LEU A 338 -4.08 -15.35 0.40
N LEU A 339 -3.08 -15.47 1.27
CA LEU A 339 -2.65 -16.75 1.83
C LEU A 339 -3.45 -17.17 3.08
N GLY A 340 -4.43 -16.36 3.51
CA GLY A 340 -5.33 -16.67 4.61
C GLY A 340 -4.88 -16.13 5.97
N SER A 341 -4.09 -15.07 6.04
CA SER A 341 -3.67 -14.48 7.34
C SER A 341 -4.81 -13.81 8.11
N GLY A 342 -5.95 -13.54 7.47
CA GLY A 342 -7.09 -12.83 8.07
C GLY A 342 -6.83 -11.33 8.27
N TRP A 343 -5.86 -10.76 7.54
CA TRP A 343 -5.57 -9.32 7.56
C TRP A 343 -6.40 -8.57 6.52
N ASP A 344 -7.69 -8.89 6.43
CA ASP A 344 -8.63 -8.34 5.47
C ASP A 344 -9.92 -7.88 6.18
N GLY A 345 -10.50 -6.77 5.72
CA GLY A 345 -11.74 -6.23 6.27
C GLY A 345 -11.77 -4.70 6.32
N LYS A 346 -12.98 -4.11 6.34
CA LYS A 346 -13.16 -2.65 6.41
C LYS A 346 -13.18 -2.10 7.85
N ASP A 347 -13.51 -2.95 8.81
CA ASP A 347 -13.51 -2.61 10.23
C ASP A 347 -12.09 -2.77 10.81
N PRO A 348 -11.79 -2.18 11.99
CA PRO A 348 -10.53 -2.44 12.69
C PRO A 348 -10.27 -3.95 12.85
N ILE A 349 -9.07 -4.37 12.47
CA ILE A 349 -8.71 -5.79 12.36
C ILE A 349 -7.75 -6.13 13.49
N VAL A 350 -8.18 -7.00 14.42
CA VAL A 350 -7.27 -7.51 15.45
C VAL A 350 -6.30 -8.50 14.81
N VAL A 351 -5.05 -8.09 14.69
CA VAL A 351 -4.02 -8.86 13.96
C VAL A 351 -3.09 -9.59 14.92
N THR A 352 -2.77 -10.83 14.55
CA THR A 352 -1.68 -11.59 15.16
C THR A 352 -0.67 -11.93 14.07
N PRO A 353 0.65 -11.77 14.31
CA PRO A 353 1.65 -12.16 13.33
C PRO A 353 1.55 -13.66 13.06
N PRO A 354 1.38 -14.13 11.81
CA PRO A 354 1.25 -15.55 11.52
C PRO A 354 2.45 -16.40 11.96
N GLY A 355 3.62 -15.78 12.09
CA GLY A 355 4.83 -16.42 12.59
C GLY A 355 4.79 -16.75 14.09
N ALA A 356 3.89 -16.13 14.85
CA ALA A 356 3.77 -16.34 16.28
C ALA A 356 3.11 -17.71 16.54
N GLY A 357 3.85 -18.62 17.18
CA GLY A 357 3.32 -19.93 17.55
C GLY A 357 3.39 -21.01 16.47
N ILE A 358 4.10 -20.78 15.35
CA ILE A 358 4.38 -21.84 14.37
C ILE A 358 5.08 -23.01 15.07
N GLY A 359 4.38 -24.14 15.14
CA GLY A 359 4.93 -25.42 15.54
C GLY A 359 5.36 -26.19 14.30
N PHE A 360 6.55 -26.80 14.32
CA PHE A 360 6.90 -27.77 13.29
C PHE A 360 6.05 -29.03 13.47
N PRO A 361 5.68 -29.71 12.36
CA PRO A 361 4.84 -30.90 12.42
C PRO A 361 5.43 -31.94 13.36
N ILE A 362 4.57 -32.54 14.18
CA ILE A 362 4.94 -33.63 15.06
C ILE A 362 4.33 -34.93 14.55
N ILE A 363 5.13 -35.99 14.57
CA ILE A 363 4.69 -37.35 14.28
C ILE A 363 3.65 -37.74 15.34
N PRO A 364 2.41 -38.11 14.97
CA PRO A 364 1.42 -38.56 15.94
C PRO A 364 1.88 -39.80 16.71
N ASP A 365 1.61 -39.87 18.01
CA ASP A 365 2.02 -41.00 18.86
C ASP A 365 1.44 -42.35 18.38
N SER A 366 0.27 -42.32 17.74
CA SER A 366 -0.39 -43.48 17.13
C SER A 366 0.34 -44.05 15.91
N TRP A 367 1.33 -43.35 15.38
CA TRP A 367 2.03 -43.77 14.18
C TRP A 367 3.06 -44.88 14.44
N PHE A 368 3.53 -44.98 15.69
CA PHE A 368 4.42 -46.04 16.17
C PHE A 368 3.81 -46.92 17.26
N ASP A 369 2.64 -46.55 17.80
CA ASP A 369 1.86 -47.38 18.70
C ASP A 369 1.08 -48.43 17.91
N ASP A 370 1.75 -49.53 17.55
CA ASP A 370 1.11 -50.82 17.25
C ASP A 370 0.46 -51.31 18.55
N GLY A 371 -0.71 -50.73 18.89
CA GLY A 371 -1.46 -51.07 20.07
C GLY A 371 -1.64 -52.59 20.10
N GLY A 372 -0.87 -53.25 20.98
CA GLY A 372 -0.41 -54.64 20.83
C GLY A 372 -1.46 -55.70 20.50
N VAL A 373 -1.90 -55.75 19.24
CA VAL A 373 -2.68 -56.81 18.62
C VAL A 373 -2.21 -56.98 17.18
N THR A 374 -1.28 -57.92 16.99
CA THR A 374 -0.97 -58.44 15.65
C THR A 374 -2.22 -59.11 15.07
N PRO A 375 -2.58 -58.73 13.84
CA PRO A 375 -2.45 -59.72 12.76
C PRO A 375 -1.90 -59.10 11.47
N ASP A 376 -0.75 -59.61 11.01
CA ASP A 376 -0.23 -59.71 9.63
C ASP A 376 -0.81 -58.74 8.57
N VAL A 377 -0.74 -57.44 8.81
CA VAL A 377 -0.77 -56.45 7.72
C VAL A 377 0.39 -55.49 7.96
N ASP A 378 1.45 -55.68 7.17
CA ASP A 378 2.63 -54.81 7.16
C ASP A 378 2.20 -53.35 6.89
N PRO A 379 2.26 -52.45 7.89
CA PRO A 379 1.86 -51.05 7.74
C PRO A 379 2.76 -50.28 6.77
N GLY A 380 3.93 -50.84 6.41
CA GLY A 380 4.88 -50.26 5.47
C GLY A 380 4.61 -50.59 4.01
N ALA A 381 3.72 -51.53 3.69
CA ALA A 381 3.56 -52.03 2.32
C ALA A 381 2.94 -50.98 1.36
N GLY A 382 2.07 -50.09 1.83
CA GLY A 382 1.45 -49.07 0.98
C GLY A 382 2.34 -47.84 0.74
N VAL A 383 3.16 -47.46 1.72
CA VAL A 383 4.00 -46.26 1.67
C VAL A 383 5.37 -46.56 1.05
N ALA A 384 5.92 -47.76 1.27
CA ALA A 384 7.13 -48.21 0.59
C ALA A 384 6.90 -48.48 -0.91
N ASP A 385 5.69 -48.86 -1.32
CA ASP A 385 5.33 -49.03 -2.74
C ASP A 385 5.07 -47.68 -3.43
N LEU A 386 4.54 -46.67 -2.70
CA LEU A 386 4.32 -45.32 -3.22
C LEU A 386 5.61 -44.48 -3.29
N LEU A 387 6.51 -44.59 -2.30
CA LEU A 387 7.79 -43.86 -2.27
C LEU A 387 8.96 -44.63 -2.90
N GLY A 388 8.85 -45.96 -3.05
CA GLY A 388 9.88 -46.78 -3.70
C GLY A 388 9.87 -46.67 -5.23
N GLY A 389 8.82 -46.11 -5.81
CA GLY A 389 8.64 -45.98 -7.26
C GLY A 389 8.91 -44.59 -7.85
N MET A 390 8.95 -43.53 -7.03
CA MET A 390 9.17 -42.16 -7.53
C MET A 390 10.62 -41.75 -7.33
N THR A 391 11.35 -41.67 -8.44
CA THR A 391 12.70 -41.12 -8.45
C THR A 391 12.65 -39.59 -8.36
N LEU A 392 13.74 -38.97 -7.91
CA LEU A 392 13.88 -37.51 -7.90
C LEU A 392 13.68 -36.91 -9.32
N ASP A 393 13.97 -37.71 -10.35
CA ASP A 393 13.75 -37.35 -11.75
C ASP A 393 12.26 -37.35 -12.14
N ASP A 394 11.43 -38.21 -11.54
CA ASP A 394 9.96 -38.21 -11.74
C ASP A 394 9.31 -36.98 -11.10
N LEU A 395 9.83 -36.54 -9.94
CA LEU A 395 9.40 -35.32 -9.27
C LEU A 395 9.76 -34.06 -10.10
N ILE A 396 10.93 -34.07 -10.73
CA ILE A 396 11.39 -32.99 -11.62
C ILE A 396 10.63 -33.00 -12.95
N ALA A 397 10.27 -34.18 -13.48
CA ALA A 397 9.46 -34.30 -14.70
C ALA A 397 8.00 -33.86 -14.50
N ALA A 398 7.43 -34.09 -13.32
CA ALA A 398 6.10 -33.58 -12.95
C ALA A 398 6.07 -32.04 -12.81
N LEU A 399 7.17 -31.44 -12.35
CA LEU A 399 7.34 -29.98 -12.31
C LEU A 399 7.68 -29.36 -13.68
N GLY A 400 8.26 -30.13 -14.60
CA GLY A 400 8.69 -29.68 -15.93
C GLY A 400 7.67 -29.82 -17.05
N SER A 401 6.44 -30.29 -16.77
CA SER A 401 5.37 -30.46 -17.77
C SER A 401 4.13 -29.58 -17.54
N LEU A 402 4.26 -28.50 -16.76
CA LEU A 402 3.32 -27.37 -16.70
C LEU A 402 3.83 -26.20 -17.54
#